data_AF-A0A374U477-F1
#
_entry.id   AF-A0A374U477-F1
#
_cell.length_a   1.000
_cell.length_b   1.000
_cell.length_c   1.000
_cell.angle_alpha   90.00
_cell.angle_beta   90.00
_cell.angle_gamma   90.00
#
_symmetry.space_group_name_H-M   'P 1'
#
loop_
_entity.id
_entity.type
_entity.pdbx_description
1 polymer ?
#
loop_
_entity_poly.entity_id
_entity_poly.type
_entity_poly.pdbx_seq_one_letter_code
_entity_poly.pdbx_strand_id
1 'polypeptide(L)'
;MDFVRDVCAEDALEENLRFVSDALDGKCTPREIIRNYFLKDFYKDHCSTYQKRPIYWMLDFGKKNGFKCLIYMHRYQPDLLVRVRTNYVHEQQERYRTQLAHLEEAVAQVDISQRVKLNKQIKKLNDQLAETITFGEKIHHLAEQMIAIGLRDKRDRFRHLYH
;
A
#
# COMPACT_ATOMS: atom_id res chain seq x y z
N MET A 1 -5.83 -3.58 8.94
CA MET A 1 -5.18 -3.38 10.26
C MET A 1 -5.45 -4.56 11.19
N ASP A 2 -5.96 -5.67 10.65
CA ASP A 2 -6.52 -6.77 11.45
C ASP A 2 -5.51 -7.84 11.85
N PHE A 3 -4.31 -7.83 11.26
CA PHE A 3 -3.27 -8.82 11.56
C PHE A 3 -2.70 -8.70 12.99
N VAL A 4 -2.61 -7.49 13.54
CA VAL A 4 -2.04 -7.26 14.88
C VAL A 4 -3.03 -7.58 16.00
N ARG A 5 -4.34 -7.40 15.75
CA ARG A 5 -5.41 -7.70 16.72
C ARG A 5 -5.65 -9.21 16.90
N ASP A 6 -5.39 -10.00 15.87
CA ASP A 6 -5.67 -11.46 15.87
C ASP A 6 -4.63 -12.28 16.65
N VAL A 7 -3.46 -11.71 16.92
CA VAL A 7 -2.31 -12.42 17.52
C VAL A 7 -2.18 -12.14 19.03
N CYS A 8 -2.75 -11.05 19.55
CA CYS A 8 -2.64 -10.69 20.95
C CYS A 8 -3.95 -10.09 21.46
N ALA A 9 -4.42 -10.55 22.62
CA ALA A 9 -5.60 -10.06 23.30
C ALA A 9 -5.68 -8.52 23.29
N GLU A 10 -6.90 -7.98 23.13
CA GLU A 10 -7.16 -6.54 22.92
C GLU A 10 -6.48 -5.63 23.96
N ASP A 11 -6.29 -6.12 25.18
CA ASP A 11 -5.68 -5.39 26.31
C ASP A 11 -4.17 -5.11 26.15
N ALA A 12 -3.48 -5.77 25.22
CA ALA A 12 -2.03 -5.63 24.99
C ALA A 12 -1.68 -4.95 23.66
N LEU A 13 -2.66 -4.47 22.88
CA LEU A 13 -2.41 -3.92 21.55
C LEU A 13 -1.45 -2.71 21.58
N GLU A 14 -1.65 -1.78 22.51
CA GLU A 14 -0.81 -0.59 22.66
C GLU A 14 0.62 -0.95 23.06
N GLU A 15 0.77 -1.94 23.94
CA GLU A 15 2.06 -2.44 24.43
C GLU A 15 2.81 -3.20 23.34
N ASN A 16 2.12 -4.02 22.56
CA ASN A 16 2.70 -4.70 21.40
C ASN A 16 3.12 -3.72 20.30
N LEU A 17 2.31 -2.69 20.04
CA LEU A 17 2.66 -1.65 19.07
C LEU A 17 3.93 -0.90 19.52
N ARG A 18 4.05 -0.60 20.82
CA ARG A 18 5.26 -0.01 21.41
C ARG A 18 6.46 -0.94 21.29
N PHE A 19 6.32 -2.20 21.68
CA PHE A 19 7.39 -3.20 21.60
C PHE A 19 7.95 -3.32 20.17
N VAL A 20 7.06 -3.44 19.19
CA VAL A 20 7.46 -3.51 17.78
C VAL A 20 8.06 -2.19 17.30
N SER A 21 7.52 -1.04 17.72
CA SER A 21 8.08 0.26 17.30
C SER A 21 9.44 0.57 17.90
N ASP A 22 9.68 0.14 19.14
CA ASP A 22 10.95 0.35 19.85
C ASP A 22 12.09 -0.44 19.17
N ALA A 23 11.78 -1.63 18.65
CA ALA A 23 12.70 -2.43 17.85
C ALA A 23 13.04 -1.80 16.47
N LEU A 24 12.19 -0.89 15.98
CA LEU A 24 12.34 -0.22 14.67
C LEU A 24 12.99 1.17 14.77
N ASP A 25 13.40 1.59 15.97
CA ASP A 25 14.16 2.82 16.29
C ASP A 25 13.59 4.11 15.64
N GLY A 26 12.27 4.30 15.78
CA GLY A 26 11.56 5.43 15.20
C GLY A 26 11.33 6.59 16.18
N LYS A 27 11.36 7.83 15.69
CA LYS A 27 11.12 9.05 16.50
C LYS A 27 9.66 9.56 16.47
N CYS A 28 8.73 8.74 15.99
CA CYS A 28 7.32 9.10 15.75
C CYS A 28 6.38 8.30 16.65
N THR A 29 5.06 8.39 16.43
CA THR A 29 4.12 7.51 17.15
C THR A 29 4.33 6.04 16.74
N PRO A 30 4.09 5.05 17.61
CA PRO A 30 4.26 3.62 17.28
C PRO A 30 3.58 3.20 15.97
N ARG A 31 2.37 3.71 15.73
CA ARG A 31 1.61 3.46 14.49
C ARG A 31 2.29 4.04 13.26
N GLU A 32 2.85 5.25 13.35
CA GLU A 32 3.60 5.86 12.25
C GLU A 32 4.91 5.14 11.97
N ILE A 33 5.60 4.69 13.01
CA ILE A 33 6.84 3.91 12.90
C ILE A 33 6.57 2.62 12.12
N ILE A 34 5.58 1.84 12.57
CA ILE A 34 5.17 0.60 11.93
C ILE A 34 4.70 0.86 10.49
N ARG A 35 3.88 1.90 10.27
CA ARG A 35 3.42 2.25 8.92
C ARG A 35 4.59 2.61 8.00
N ASN A 36 5.55 3.41 8.48
CA ASN A 36 6.72 3.81 7.70
C ASN A 36 7.60 2.60 7.37
N TYR A 37 7.78 1.69 8.32
CA TYR A 37 8.48 0.43 8.12
C TYR A 37 7.85 -0.40 7.00
N PHE A 38 6.53 -0.63 7.05
CA PHE A 38 5.82 -1.37 5.99
C PHE A 38 5.90 -0.70 4.61
N LEU A 39 5.97 0.64 4.56
CA LEU A 39 6.03 1.39 3.31
C LEU A 39 7.41 1.40 2.65
N LYS A 40 8.49 1.29 3.44
CA LYS A 40 9.87 1.51 2.98
C LYS A 40 10.75 0.28 3.13
N ASP A 41 10.81 -0.30 4.32
CA ASP A 41 11.88 -1.21 4.71
C ASP A 41 11.43 -2.67 4.75
N PHE A 42 10.17 -2.93 5.10
CA PHE A 42 9.63 -4.29 5.25
C PHE A 42 9.93 -5.19 4.06
N TYR A 43 9.64 -4.75 2.83
CA TYR A 43 9.84 -5.63 1.67
C TYR A 43 11.32 -5.88 1.37
N LYS A 44 12.19 -4.92 1.66
CA LYS A 44 13.64 -5.06 1.51
C LYS A 44 14.17 -6.10 2.50
N ASP A 45 13.77 -5.99 3.76
CA ASP A 45 14.17 -6.92 4.82
C ASP A 45 13.60 -8.32 4.57
N HIS A 46 12.35 -8.38 4.11
CA HIS A 46 11.67 -9.62 3.73
C HIS A 46 12.41 -10.35 2.61
N CYS A 47 12.81 -9.63 1.56
CA CYS A 47 13.61 -10.21 0.47
C CYS A 47 15.01 -10.62 0.94
N SER A 48 15.64 -9.86 1.84
CA SER A 48 16.95 -10.22 2.40
C SER A 48 16.89 -11.53 3.21
N THR A 49 15.84 -11.67 4.03
CA THR A 49 15.63 -12.83 4.91
C THR A 49 15.28 -14.09 4.11
N TYR A 50 14.35 -13.99 3.16
CA TYR A 50 13.79 -15.15 2.46
C TYR A 50 14.36 -15.40 1.06
N GLN A 51 15.22 -14.50 0.56
CA GLN A 51 16.00 -14.64 -0.68
C GLN A 51 15.19 -15.15 -1.89
N LYS A 52 15.40 -16.42 -2.29
CA LYS A 52 14.78 -17.05 -3.46
C LYS A 52 13.34 -17.51 -3.22
N ARG A 53 12.81 -17.40 -1.99
CA ARG A 53 11.45 -17.86 -1.62
C ARG A 53 10.72 -16.84 -0.73
N PRO A 54 10.51 -15.59 -1.17
CA PRO A 54 9.77 -14.62 -0.40
C PRO A 54 8.33 -15.08 -0.18
N ILE A 55 7.90 -15.05 1.09
CA ILE A 55 6.55 -15.43 1.54
C ILE A 55 5.50 -14.39 1.14
N TYR A 56 5.83 -13.10 1.31
CA TYR A 56 5.06 -11.96 0.85
C TYR A 56 5.63 -11.37 -0.45
N TRP A 57 4.75 -10.99 -1.37
CA TRP A 57 5.08 -10.24 -2.57
C TRP A 57 4.47 -8.85 -2.51
N MET A 58 5.24 -7.83 -2.87
CA MET A 58 4.77 -6.44 -2.84
C MET A 58 4.49 -5.92 -4.24
N LEU A 59 3.25 -5.54 -4.50
CA LEU A 59 2.87 -4.75 -5.66
C LEU A 59 3.15 -3.27 -5.35
N ASP A 60 4.17 -2.72 -6.00
CA ASP A 60 4.59 -1.33 -5.88
C ASP A 60 4.93 -0.79 -7.27
N PHE A 61 4.10 0.12 -7.80
CA PHE A 61 4.20 0.57 -9.19
C PHE A 61 4.54 2.06 -9.32
N GLY A 62 4.95 2.72 -8.24
CA GLY A 62 5.29 4.13 -8.32
C GLY A 62 5.89 4.75 -7.06
N LYS A 63 6.38 5.97 -7.23
CA LYS A 63 7.17 6.69 -6.21
C LYS A 63 6.31 7.60 -5.33
N LYS A 64 5.03 7.80 -5.68
CA LYS A 64 4.12 8.67 -4.95
C LYS A 64 3.46 7.95 -3.77
N ASN A 65 3.65 6.64 -3.65
CA ASN A 65 3.00 5.80 -2.65
C ASN A 65 1.47 5.98 -2.72
N GLY A 66 0.91 6.03 -3.93
CA GLY A 66 -0.52 6.11 -4.16
C GLY A 66 -1.22 4.82 -3.76
N PHE A 67 -0.62 3.69 -4.09
CA PHE A 67 -1.09 2.36 -3.68
C PHE A 67 0.08 1.37 -3.62
N LYS A 68 0.14 0.60 -2.53
CA LYS A 68 1.02 -0.56 -2.37
C LYS A 68 0.22 -1.71 -1.79
N CYS A 69 0.48 -2.93 -2.24
CA CYS A 69 -0.22 -4.10 -1.75
C CYS A 69 0.76 -5.24 -1.45
N LEU A 70 0.63 -5.84 -0.27
CA LEU A 70 1.36 -7.04 0.11
C LEU A 70 0.46 -8.26 -0.07
N ILE A 71 0.91 -9.20 -0.90
CA ILE A 71 0.23 -10.43 -1.24
C ILE A 71 0.93 -11.59 -0.53
N TYR A 72 0.16 -12.37 0.22
CA TYR A 72 0.64 -13.60 0.83
C TYR A 72 0.57 -14.76 -0.18
N MET A 73 1.72 -15.18 -0.70
CA MET A 73 1.78 -16.06 -1.87
C MET A 73 1.27 -17.48 -1.62
N HIS A 74 1.39 -17.99 -0.40
CA HIS A 74 0.88 -19.32 -0.05
C HIS A 74 -0.64 -19.41 -0.04
N ARG A 75 -1.35 -18.28 -0.06
CA ARG A 75 -2.82 -18.20 -0.20
C ARG A 75 -3.23 -17.54 -1.53
N TYR A 76 -2.34 -17.55 -2.53
CA TYR A 76 -2.66 -17.02 -3.84
C TYR A 76 -3.86 -17.76 -4.46
N GLN A 77 -4.83 -17.00 -4.93
CA GLN A 77 -5.96 -17.50 -5.72
C GLN A 77 -5.94 -16.88 -7.12
N PRO A 78 -6.37 -17.58 -8.18
CA PRO A 78 -6.33 -17.08 -9.56
C PRO A 78 -6.99 -15.70 -9.75
N ASP A 79 -8.08 -15.44 -9.03
CA ASP A 79 -8.86 -14.21 -9.07
C ASP A 79 -8.33 -13.12 -8.13
N LEU A 80 -7.20 -13.34 -7.45
CA LEU A 80 -6.63 -12.38 -6.49
C LEU A 80 -6.45 -11.00 -7.10
N LEU A 81 -5.87 -10.90 -8.30
CA LEU A 81 -5.62 -9.60 -8.94
C LEU A 81 -6.92 -8.85 -9.26
N VAL A 82 -7.96 -9.59 -9.66
CA VAL A 82 -9.29 -9.04 -9.89
C VAL A 82 -9.85 -8.49 -8.58
N ARG A 83 -9.76 -9.25 -7.48
CA ARG A 83 -10.20 -8.77 -6.16
C ARG A 83 -9.39 -7.59 -5.64
N VAL A 84 -8.07 -7.58 -5.84
CA VAL A 84 -7.21 -6.45 -5.47
C VAL A 84 -7.69 -5.19 -6.17
N ARG A 85 -7.91 -5.28 -7.49
CA ARG A 85 -8.42 -4.15 -8.29
C ARG A 85 -9.81 -3.72 -7.81
N THR A 86 -10.75 -4.65 -7.72
CA THR A 86 -12.15 -4.31 -7.45
C THR A 86 -12.37 -3.84 -6.01
N ASN A 87 -11.81 -4.54 -5.03
CA ASN A 87 -12.13 -4.32 -3.63
C ASN A 87 -11.21 -3.33 -2.94
N TYR A 88 -10.00 -3.07 -3.46
CA TYR A 88 -9.02 -2.22 -2.79
C TYR A 88 -8.59 -1.02 -3.63
N VAL A 89 -8.29 -1.21 -4.92
CA VAL A 89 -7.83 -0.10 -5.77
C VAL A 89 -8.96 0.90 -5.99
N HIS A 90 -10.15 0.44 -6.40
CA HIS A 90 -11.29 1.36 -6.58
C HIS A 90 -11.69 2.05 -5.28
N GLU A 91 -11.74 1.32 -4.16
CA GLU A 91 -12.03 1.91 -2.86
C GLU A 91 -11.00 3.01 -2.51
N GLN A 92 -9.72 2.77 -2.78
CA GLN A 92 -8.68 3.77 -2.52
C GLN A 92 -8.79 4.99 -3.44
N GLN A 93 -9.18 4.81 -4.71
CA GLN A 93 -9.43 5.92 -5.63
C GLN A 93 -10.58 6.80 -5.12
N GLU A 94 -11.68 6.20 -4.67
CA GLU A 94 -12.82 6.93 -4.10
C GLU A 94 -12.40 7.70 -2.84
N ARG A 95 -11.63 7.07 -1.93
CA ARG A 95 -11.09 7.74 -0.75
C ARG A 95 -10.25 8.98 -1.09
N TYR A 96 -9.45 8.91 -2.16
CA TYR A 96 -8.69 10.07 -2.63
C TYR A 96 -9.60 11.16 -3.21
N ARG A 97 -10.60 10.80 -4.03
CA ARG A 97 -11.57 11.74 -4.60
C ARG A 97 -12.34 12.49 -3.52
N THR A 98 -12.84 11.77 -2.51
CA THR A 98 -13.54 12.39 -1.37
C THR A 98 -12.63 13.35 -0.60
N GLN A 99 -11.38 12.94 -0.30
CA GLN A 99 -10.43 13.81 0.39
C GLN A 99 -10.08 15.06 -0.43
N LEU A 100 -9.91 14.91 -1.75
CA LEU A 100 -9.66 16.03 -2.65
C LEU A 100 -10.82 17.03 -2.64
N ALA A 101 -12.07 16.55 -2.77
CA ALA A 101 -13.26 17.40 -2.73
C ALA A 101 -13.33 18.22 -1.43
N HIS A 102 -13.10 17.59 -0.28
CA HIS A 102 -13.07 18.29 1.01
C HIS A 102 -11.95 19.34 1.11
N LEU A 103 -10.76 19.05 0.59
CA LEU A 103 -9.64 19.98 0.64
C LEU A 103 -9.84 21.16 -0.32
N GLU A 104 -10.41 20.92 -1.49
CA GLU A 104 -10.74 21.95 -2.47
C GLU A 104 -11.79 22.94 -1.92
N GLU A 105 -12.81 22.44 -1.21
CA GLU A 105 -13.77 23.28 -0.50
C GLU A 105 -13.09 24.10 0.63
N ALA A 106 -12.23 23.46 1.42
CA ALA A 106 -11.52 24.12 2.51
C ALA A 106 -10.59 25.25 2.01
N VAL A 107 -9.96 25.11 0.84
CA VAL A 107 -9.08 26.13 0.24
C VAL A 107 -9.78 27.46 0.01
N ALA A 108 -11.08 27.45 -0.27
CA ALA A 108 -11.88 28.65 -0.47
C ALA A 108 -12.06 29.47 0.82
N GLN A 109 -11.98 28.82 1.99
CA GLN A 109 -12.33 29.38 3.30
C GLN A 109 -11.13 29.80 4.16
N VAL A 110 -9.89 29.55 3.71
CA VAL A 110 -8.66 29.79 4.50
C VAL A 110 -7.83 30.98 4.01
N ASP A 111 -6.96 31.47 4.89
CA ASP A 111 -5.99 32.52 4.59
C ASP A 111 -4.91 32.08 3.57
N ILE A 112 -4.09 33.03 3.10
CA ILE A 112 -3.08 32.79 2.07
C ILE A 112 -2.02 31.76 2.53
N SER A 113 -1.62 31.78 3.81
CA SER A 113 -0.58 30.90 4.36
C SER A 113 -1.06 29.45 4.43
N GLN A 114 -2.28 29.24 4.92
CA GLN A 114 -2.94 27.93 4.99
C GLN A 114 -3.29 27.43 3.59
N ARG A 115 -3.72 28.31 2.68
CA ARG A 115 -3.98 27.96 1.27
C ARG A 115 -2.77 27.32 0.59
N VAL A 116 -1.56 27.84 0.80
CA VAL A 116 -0.33 27.22 0.26
C VAL A 116 -0.12 25.81 0.80
N LYS A 117 -0.39 25.57 2.09
CA LYS A 117 -0.27 24.24 2.71
C LYS A 117 -1.31 23.27 2.14
N LEU A 118 -2.57 23.68 2.04
CA LEU A 118 -3.64 22.87 1.48
C LEU A 118 -3.40 22.55 -0.01
N ASN A 119 -2.95 23.51 -0.81
CA ASN A 119 -2.59 23.27 -2.22
C ASN A 119 -1.47 22.24 -2.38
N LYS A 120 -0.49 22.20 -1.46
CA LYS A 120 0.54 21.14 -1.46
C LYS A 120 -0.06 19.77 -1.16
N GLN A 121 -1.03 19.69 -0.25
CA GLN A 121 -1.74 18.45 0.07
C GLN A 121 -2.60 17.98 -1.11
N ILE A 122 -3.36 18.88 -1.73
CA ILE A 122 -4.14 18.61 -2.95
C ILE A 122 -3.24 18.07 -4.05
N LYS A 123 -2.11 18.73 -4.33
CA LYS A 123 -1.15 18.26 -5.34
C LYS A 123 -0.65 16.85 -5.03
N LYS A 124 -0.32 16.57 -3.76
CA LYS A 124 0.14 15.24 -3.34
C LYS A 124 -0.94 14.18 -3.55
N LEU A 125 -2.18 14.45 -3.17
CA LEU A 125 -3.30 13.52 -3.34
C LEU A 125 -3.64 13.30 -4.81
N ASN A 126 -3.57 14.34 -5.65
CA ASN A 126 -3.73 14.22 -7.10
C ASN A 126 -2.64 13.32 -7.72
N ASP A 127 -1.37 13.52 -7.34
CA ASP A 127 -0.26 12.65 -7.77
C ASP A 127 -0.52 11.18 -7.35
N GLN A 128 -1.00 10.96 -6.13
CA GLN A 128 -1.33 9.63 -5.60
C GLN A 128 -2.53 8.99 -6.29
N LEU A 129 -3.58 9.76 -6.57
CA LEU A 129 -4.75 9.31 -7.31
C LEU A 129 -4.39 8.91 -8.73
N ALA A 130 -3.63 9.75 -9.45
CA ALA A 130 -3.16 9.46 -10.79
C ALA A 130 -2.34 8.16 -10.83
N GLU A 131 -1.40 7.99 -9.90
CA GLU A 131 -0.62 6.75 -9.78
C GLU A 131 -1.50 5.52 -9.50
N THR A 132 -2.55 5.68 -8.68
CA THR A 132 -3.49 4.60 -8.34
C THR A 132 -4.40 4.22 -9.52
N ILE A 133 -4.74 5.17 -10.40
CA ILE A 133 -5.47 4.90 -11.65
C ILE A 133 -4.59 4.08 -12.59
N THR A 134 -3.35 4.53 -12.84
CA THR A 134 -2.39 3.79 -13.66
C THR A 134 -2.07 2.40 -13.07
N PHE A 135 -2.01 2.27 -11.74
CA PHE A 135 -1.88 0.97 -11.07
C PHE A 135 -3.05 0.04 -11.43
N GLY A 136 -4.29 0.54 -11.39
CA GLY A 136 -5.49 -0.23 -11.72
C GLY A 136 -5.46 -0.79 -13.16
N GLU A 137 -5.00 0.02 -14.11
CA GLU A 137 -4.81 -0.39 -15.52
C GLU A 137 -3.72 -1.47 -15.65
N LYS A 138 -2.56 -1.29 -15.00
CA LYS A 138 -1.48 -2.28 -15.01
C LYS A 138 -1.93 -3.62 -14.42
N ILE A 139 -2.68 -3.59 -13.31
CA ILE A 139 -3.22 -4.80 -12.69
C ILE A 139 -4.27 -5.46 -13.58
N HIS A 140 -5.08 -4.69 -14.30
CA HIS A 140 -6.02 -5.24 -15.26
C HIS A 140 -5.31 -6.07 -16.33
N HIS A 141 -4.30 -5.51 -16.98
CA HIS A 141 -3.53 -6.20 -18.01
C HIS A 141 -2.79 -7.40 -17.45
N LEU A 142 -2.22 -7.28 -16.24
CA LEU A 142 -1.56 -8.40 -15.58
C LEU A 142 -2.54 -9.54 -15.26
N ALA A 143 -3.74 -9.22 -14.79
CA ALA A 143 -4.77 -10.21 -14.51
C ALA A 143 -5.17 -10.98 -15.77
N GLU A 144 -5.35 -10.29 -16.91
CA GLU A 144 -5.65 -10.93 -18.20
C GLU A 144 -4.53 -11.86 -18.66
N GLN A 145 -3.26 -11.40 -18.55
CA GLN A 145 -2.09 -12.22 -18.90
C GLN A 145 -1.96 -13.45 -17.99
N MET A 146 -2.24 -13.32 -16.69
CA MET A 146 -2.18 -14.42 -15.74
C MET A 146 -3.29 -15.46 -15.95
N ILE A 147 -4.44 -15.08 -16.51
CA ILE A 147 -5.50 -16.01 -16.91
C ILE A 147 -5.06 -16.82 -18.14
N ALA A 148 -4.39 -16.18 -19.10
CA ALA A 148 -3.91 -16.83 -20.31
C ALA A 148 -2.78 -17.85 -20.05
N ILE A 149 -2.04 -17.69 -18.95
CA ILE A 149 -0.85 -18.49 -18.64
C ILE A 149 -1.15 -19.37 -17.43
N GLY A 150 -1.36 -20.67 -17.67
CA GLY A 150 -1.65 -21.66 -16.63
C GLY A 150 -0.67 -21.64 -15.45
N LEU A 151 -1.18 -22.04 -14.28
CA LEU A 151 -0.65 -21.86 -12.93
C LEU A 151 0.79 -22.34 -12.61
N ARG A 152 1.55 -22.90 -13.54
CA ARG A 152 2.75 -23.70 -13.24
C ARG A 152 4.05 -22.90 -13.08
N ASP A 153 4.13 -21.67 -13.57
CA ASP A 153 5.39 -20.92 -13.63
C ASP A 153 5.30 -19.50 -13.03
N LYS A 154 4.89 -19.43 -11.76
CA LYS A 154 4.59 -18.16 -11.09
C LYS A 154 5.81 -17.52 -10.41
N ARG A 155 6.87 -18.27 -10.11
CA ARG A 155 7.98 -17.78 -9.26
C ARG A 155 8.97 -16.87 -9.98
N ASP A 156 9.28 -17.12 -11.24
CA ASP A 156 10.32 -16.35 -11.93
C ASP A 156 9.80 -15.06 -12.58
N ARG A 157 8.50 -14.95 -12.90
CA ARG A 157 7.97 -13.79 -13.62
C ARG A 157 7.59 -12.57 -12.78
N PHE A 158 7.30 -12.72 -11.48
CA PHE A 158 7.10 -11.55 -10.62
C PHE A 158 8.40 -10.81 -10.32
N ARG A 159 9.56 -11.44 -10.56
CA ARG A 159 10.87 -10.81 -10.42
C ARG A 159 11.05 -9.62 -11.37
N HIS A 160 10.39 -9.65 -12.54
CA HIS A 160 10.46 -8.59 -13.55
C HIS A 160 9.49 -7.42 -13.32
N LEU A 161 8.55 -7.53 -12.38
CA LEU A 161 7.62 -6.46 -12.03
C LEU A 161 8.23 -5.42 -11.05
N TYR A 162 9.52 -5.56 -10.73
CA TYR A 162 10.28 -4.70 -9.81
C TYR A 162 11.22 -3.70 -10.52
N HIS A 163 11.10 -3.51 -11.83
CA HIS A 163 11.89 -2.53 -12.59
C HIS A 163 11.03 -1.40 -13.14
#